data_AF-A0A961DGF5-F1
#
_entry.id   AF-A0A961DGF5-F1
#
_cell.length_a   1.000
_cell.length_b   1.000
_cell.length_c   1.000
_cell.angle_alpha   90.00
_cell.angle_beta   90.00
_cell.angle_gamma   90.00
#
_symmetry.space_group_name_H-M   'P 1'
#
loop_
_entity.id
_entity.type
_entity.pdbx_description
1 polymer ?
#
loop_
_entity_poly.entity_id
_entity_poly.type
_entity_poly.pdbx_seq_one_letter_code
_entity_poly.pdbx_strand_id
1 'polypeptide(L)' 'VEAPLWTETVQSRADIEYMAFPRIVAIAEVGWMQQDARNFDDFAARLATFGTYLDSQGIGFKRTPGVPWLKAVP' A
#
# COMPACT_ATOMS: atom_id res chain seq x y z
N VAL A 1 5.82 -13.96 -6.61
CA VAL A 1 5.93 -12.67 -7.32
C VAL A 1 6.92 -11.78 -6.59
N GLU A 2 7.47 -10.76 -7.27
CA GLU A 2 8.45 -9.84 -6.68
C GLU A 2 8.00 -8.39 -6.88
N ALA A 3 8.44 -7.50 -5.98
CA ALA A 3 8.22 -6.06 -6.01
C ALA A 3 9.57 -5.31 -6.00
N PRO A 4 10.34 -5.29 -7.11
CA PRO A 4 11.61 -4.59 -7.13
C PRO A 4 11.40 -3.08 -7.00
N LEU A 5 12.20 -2.45 -6.12
CA LEU A 5 12.26 -0.99 -5.97
C LEU A 5 13.61 -0.51 -6.51
N TRP A 6 13.57 0.12 -7.68
CA TRP A 6 14.70 0.81 -8.28
C TRP A 6 15.00 2.10 -7.51
N THR A 7 16.30 2.39 -7.30
CA THR A 7 16.73 3.42 -6.34
C THR A 7 17.43 4.62 -6.97
N GLU A 8 17.41 4.78 -8.29
CA GLU A 8 18.03 5.90 -9.00
C GLU A 8 17.50 7.26 -8.50
N THR A 9 16.23 7.32 -8.08
CA THR A 9 15.58 8.53 -7.56
C THR A 9 15.21 8.44 -6.06
N VAL A 10 15.70 7.43 -5.36
CA VAL A 10 15.35 7.17 -3.95
C VAL A 10 16.54 7.53 -3.07
N GLN A 11 16.40 8.58 -2.25
CA GLN A 11 17.52 9.14 -1.48
C GLN A 11 17.28 9.08 0.04
N SER A 12 16.05 8.79 0.45
CA SER A 12 15.66 8.77 1.85
C SER A 12 14.68 7.64 2.16
N ARG A 13 14.50 7.37 3.46
CA ARG A 13 13.46 6.46 3.94
C ARG A 13 12.06 6.94 3.53
N ALA A 14 11.81 8.24 3.54
CA ALA A 14 10.53 8.80 3.11
C ALA A 14 10.26 8.51 1.63
N ASP A 15 11.28 8.56 0.77
CA ASP A 15 11.16 8.19 -0.65
C ASP A 15 10.84 6.70 -0.82
N ILE A 16 11.51 5.83 -0.05
CA ILE A 16 11.22 4.39 -0.04
C ILE A 16 9.76 4.15 0.32
N GLU A 17 9.30 4.73 1.43
CA GLU A 17 7.94 4.54 1.93
C GLU A 17 6.90 5.06 0.92
N TYR A 18 7.10 6.27 0.39
CA TYR A 18 6.22 6.87 -0.61
C TYR A 18 6.15 6.07 -1.91
N MET A 19 7.25 5.45 -2.33
CA MET A 19 7.31 4.65 -3.55
C MET A 19 6.78 3.23 -3.33
N ALA A 20 7.08 2.59 -2.20
CA ALA A 20 6.66 1.22 -1.91
C ALA A 20 5.17 1.15 -1.52
N PHE A 21 4.72 2.03 -0.62
CA PHE A 21 3.35 2.02 -0.12
C PHE A 21 2.44 2.96 -0.94
N PRO A 22 1.20 2.53 -1.22
CA PRO A 22 0.54 1.31 -0.75
C PRO A 22 0.76 0.06 -1.65
N ARG A 23 1.42 0.20 -2.80
CA ARG A 23 1.44 -0.81 -3.88
C ARG A 23 2.04 -2.15 -3.48
N ILE A 24 3.02 -2.17 -2.57
CA ILE A 24 3.63 -3.41 -2.10
C ILE A 24 2.62 -4.36 -1.42
N VAL A 25 1.55 -3.81 -0.84
CA VAL A 25 0.45 -4.61 -0.25
C VAL A 25 -0.32 -5.36 -1.33
N ALA A 26 -0.55 -4.75 -2.50
CA ALA A 26 -1.19 -5.42 -3.63
C ALA A 26 -0.34 -6.58 -4.16
N ILE A 27 0.99 -6.40 -4.23
CA ILE A 27 1.90 -7.44 -4.69
C ILE A 27 1.95 -8.60 -3.68
N ALA A 28 1.93 -8.30 -2.38
CA ALA A 28 1.81 -9.31 -1.33
C ALA A 28 0.51 -10.11 -1.46
N GLU A 29 -0.62 -9.46 -1.73
CA GLU A 29 -1.91 -10.14 -1.98
C GLU A 29 -1.85 -11.05 -3.21
N VAL A 30 -1.24 -10.58 -4.30
CA VAL A 30 -1.03 -11.39 -5.51
C VAL A 30 -0.10 -12.59 -5.24
N GLY A 31 0.85 -12.45 -4.31
CA GLY A 31 1.75 -13.54 -3.93
C GLY A 31 1.11 -14.58 -3.00
N TRP A 32 0.13 -14.17 -2.19
CA TRP A 32 -0.41 -14.99 -1.11
C TRP A 32 -1.82 -15.54 -1.38
N MET A 33 -2.71 -14.73 -1.96
CA MET A 33 -4.11 -15.07 -2.14
C MET A 33 -4.33 -15.88 -3.42
N GLN A 34 -5.23 -16.86 -3.37
CA GLN A 34 -5.68 -17.60 -4.56
C GLN A 34 -6.30 -16.64 -5.59
N GLN A 35 -6.05 -16.86 -6.87
CA GLN A 35 -6.48 -15.94 -7.94
C GLN A 35 -8.00 -15.71 -7.95
N ASP A 36 -8.79 -16.76 -7.81
CA ASP A 36 -10.26 -16.68 -7.87
C ASP A 36 -10.90 -16.00 -6.65
N ALA A 37 -10.13 -15.84 -5.56
CA ALA A 37 -10.58 -15.15 -4.35
C ALA A 37 -10.28 -13.64 -4.38
N ARG A 38 -9.55 -13.14 -5.38
CA ARG A 38 -9.15 -11.72 -5.45
C ARG A 38 -10.31 -10.87 -5.95
N ASN A 39 -10.71 -9.89 -5.14
CA ASN A 39 -11.70 -8.89 -5.50
C ASN A 39 -11.14 -7.50 -5.21
N PHE A 40 -11.15 -6.61 -6.21
CA PHE A 40 -10.54 -5.30 -6.08
C PHE A 40 -11.26 -4.39 -5.07
N ASP A 41 -12.59 -4.42 -5.03
CA ASP A 41 -13.36 -3.55 -4.13
C ASP A 41 -13.16 -3.96 -2.66
N ASP A 42 -13.14 -5.26 -2.39
CA ASP A 42 -12.78 -5.81 -1.07
C ASP A 42 -11.33 -5.45 -0.70
N PHE A 43 -10.38 -5.64 -1.63
CA PHE A 43 -8.99 -5.23 -1.43
C PHE A 43 -8.87 -3.74 -1.13
N ALA A 44 -9.55 -2.88 -1.88
CA ALA A 44 -9.52 -1.43 -1.69
C ALA A 44 -10.07 -1.05 -0.31
N ALA A 45 -11.14 -1.69 0.16
CA ALA A 45 -11.68 -1.46 1.50
C ALA A 45 -10.71 -1.90 2.61
N ARG A 46 -10.06 -3.07 2.47
CA ARG A 46 -9.03 -3.54 3.40
C ARG A 46 -7.79 -2.66 3.37
N LEU A 47 -7.38 -2.20 2.19
CA LEU A 47 -6.24 -1.30 2.02
C LEU A 47 -6.50 0.06 2.65
N ALA A 48 -7.72 0.59 2.55
CA ALA A 48 -8.10 1.82 3.23
C ALA A 48 -7.98 1.70 4.75
N THR A 49 -8.38 0.55 5.30
CA THR A 49 -8.20 0.23 6.73
C THR A 49 -6.72 0.13 7.08
N PHE A 50 -5.92 -0.57 6.27
CA PHE A 50 -4.47 -0.67 6.48
C PHE A 50 -3.76 0.69 6.39
N GLY A 51 -4.28 1.63 5.61
CA GLY A 51 -3.80 3.01 5.57
C GLY A 51 -3.81 3.68 6.96
N THR A 52 -4.84 3.43 7.78
CA THR A 52 -4.89 3.95 9.16
C THR A 52 -3.82 3.36 10.06
N TYR A 53 -3.48 2.09 9.84
CA TYR A 53 -2.36 1.45 10.52
C TYR A 53 -1.03 2.10 10.10
N LEU A 54 -0.81 2.31 8.81
CA LEU A 54 0.40 2.99 8.31
C LEU A 54 0.52 4.41 8.87
N ASP A 55 -0.58 5.17 8.92
CA ASP A 55 -0.63 6.50 9.55
C ASP A 55 -0.18 6.42 11.02
N SER A 56 -0.69 5.45 11.80
CA SER A 56 -0.32 5.26 13.22
C SER A 56 1.16 4.91 13.43
N GLN A 57 1.81 4.34 12.42
CA GLN A 57 3.23 3.98 12.44
C GLN A 57 4.13 5.10 11.88
N GLY A 58 3.55 6.21 11.42
CA GLY A 58 4.29 7.29 10.78
C GLY A 58 4.92 6.91 9.44
N ILE A 59 4.35 5.91 8.74
CA ILE A 59 4.86 5.45 7.44
C ILE A 59 4.21 6.29 6.33
N GLY A 60 5.02 6.97 5.52
CA GLY A 60 4.52 7.78 4.41
C GLY A 60 3.99 6.93 3.25
N PHE A 61 2.81 7.24 2.72
CA PHE A 61 2.30 6.55 1.52
C PHE A 61 1.41 7.45 0.68
N LYS A 62 1.33 7.15 -0.62
CA LYS A 62 0.47 7.89 -1.54
C LYS A 62 -0.97 7.39 -1.48
N ARG A 63 -1.89 8.23 -1.01
CA ARG A 63 -3.34 7.99 -1.14
C ARG A 63 -3.77 8.10 -2.60
N THR A 64 -3.92 6.95 -3.27
CA THR A 64 -4.28 6.87 -4.69
C THR A 64 -5.80 6.96 -4.90
N PRO A 65 -6.28 7.51 -6.03
CA PRO A 65 -7.69 7.42 -6.42
C PRO A 65 -8.17 5.97 -6.51
N GLY A 66 -9.46 5.74 -6.27
CA GLY A 66 -10.09 4.41 -6.33
C GLY A 66 -10.01 3.60 -5.03
N VAL A 67 -9.28 4.08 -4.03
CA VAL A 67 -9.28 3.49 -2.68
C VAL A 67 -10.07 4.42 -1.74
N PRO A 68 -11.06 3.91 -0.99
CA PRO A 68 -11.90 4.71 -0.11
C PRO A 68 -11.18 5.03 1.23
N TRP A 69 -10.11 5.82 1.17
CA TRP A 69 -9.25 6.11 2.32
C TRP A 69 -10.03 6.66 3.52
N LEU A 70 -9.77 6.09 4.69
CA LEU A 70 -10.29 6.59 5.96
C LEU A 70 -9.51 7.84 6.40
N LYS A 71 -10.13 8.65 7.25
CA LYS A 71 -9.45 9.80 7.86
C LYS A 71 -8.28 9.30 8.70
N ALA A 72 -7.15 10.00 8.61
CA ALA A 72 -5.99 9.73 9.45
C ALA A 72 -6.40 9.83 10.94
N VAL A 73 -5.89 8.89 11.74
CA VAL A 73 -6.01 8.97 13.20
C VAL A 73 -4.98 10.01 13.67
N PRO A 74 -5.39 11.03 14.43
CA PRO A 74 -4.48 12.06 14.94
C PRO A 74 -3.43 11.50 15.92
#